data_AF-A0A838UFR8-F1
#
_entry.id   AF-A0A838UFR8-F1
#
_cell.length_a   1.000
_cell.length_b   1.000
_cell.length_c   1.000
_cell.angle_alpha   90.00
_cell.angle_beta   90.00
_cell.angle_gamma   90.00
#
_symmetry.space_group_name_H-M   'P 1'
#
loop_
_entity.id
_entity.type
_entity.pdbx_description
1 polymer ?
#
loop_
_entity_poly.entity_id
_entity_poly.type
_entity_poly.pdbx_seq_one_letter_code
_entity_poly.pdbx_strand_id
1 'polypeptide(L)'
;GAGRVTLRSAPQGTGIIAGGPMRAIFESLGVADVVTKSVGTSNPYNMIRATFEALKVQASPRQVASKRGKKVSDMVGRRADGAGDTAEA
;
A
#
# COMPACT_ATOMS: atom_id res chain seq x y z
N GLY A 1 -18.04 -3.76 -3.90
CA GLY A 1 -19.07 -3.78 -2.83
C GLY A 1 -19.36 -2.37 -2.32
N ALA A 2 -20.19 -2.19 -1.30
CA ALA A 2 -20.56 -0.87 -0.75
C ALA A 2 -19.45 -0.19 0.09
N GLY A 3 -18.31 -0.85 0.29
CA GLY A 3 -17.16 -0.32 1.00
C GLY A 3 -15.98 -0.06 0.09
N ARG A 4 -15.24 1.01 0.37
CA ARG A 4 -13.93 1.31 -0.23
C ARG A 4 -12.90 1.42 0.89
N VAL A 5 -11.68 0.95 0.63
CA VAL A 5 -10.56 1.10 1.57
C VAL A 5 -9.47 1.88 0.88
N THR A 6 -9.06 2.99 1.48
CA THR A 6 -7.91 3.78 1.03
C THR A 6 -6.69 3.34 1.82
N LEU A 7 -5.60 3.07 1.11
CA LEU A 7 -4.31 2.65 1.66
C LEU A 7 -3.27 3.74 1.40
N ARG A 8 -2.41 4.00 2.39
CA ARG A 8 -1.25 4.87 2.23
C ARG A 8 -0.04 4.24 2.90
N SER A 9 1.11 4.33 2.23
CA SER A 9 2.40 4.03 2.88
C SER A 9 2.62 4.99 4.04
N ALA A 10 3.22 4.47 5.12
CA ALA A 10 3.57 5.25 6.29
C ALA A 10 5.11 5.30 6.45
N PRO A 11 5.65 6.31 7.15
CA PRO A 11 7.06 6.32 7.54
C PRO A 11 7.41 5.12 8.43
N GLN A 12 8.70 4.77 8.46
CA GLN A 12 9.20 3.67 9.28
C GLN A 12 8.83 3.87 10.76
N GLY A 13 8.34 2.81 11.40
CA GLY A 13 7.99 2.81 12.82
C GLY A 13 6.59 3.33 13.13
N THR A 14 5.75 3.55 12.11
CA THR A 14 4.34 3.89 12.28
C THR A 14 3.51 2.68 12.72
N GLY A 15 3.88 1.48 12.27
CA GLY A 15 3.12 0.27 12.47
C GLY A 15 1.84 0.19 11.61
N ILE A 16 0.96 -0.74 11.97
CA ILE A 16 -0.28 -1.03 11.22
C ILE A 16 -1.46 -0.25 11.80
N ILE A 17 -1.80 0.87 11.16
CA ILE A 17 -2.97 1.68 11.46
C ILE A 17 -4.13 1.24 10.56
N ALA A 18 -4.88 0.24 11.06
CA ALA A 18 -6.00 -0.36 10.35
C ALA A 18 -7.11 -0.82 11.30
N GLY A 19 -8.33 -0.96 10.76
CA GLY A 19 -9.43 -1.61 11.48
C GLY A 19 -9.15 -3.11 11.67
N GLY A 20 -9.70 -3.72 12.72
CA GLY A 20 -9.37 -5.11 13.14
C GLY A 20 -9.29 -6.15 12.01
N PRO A 21 -10.32 -6.29 11.15
CA PRO A 21 -10.28 -7.24 10.04
C PRO A 21 -9.18 -6.97 9.02
N MET A 22 -8.84 -5.69 8.80
CA MET A 22 -7.81 -5.28 7.84
C MET A 22 -6.41 -5.47 8.43
N ARG A 23 -6.25 -5.21 9.74
CA ARG A 23 -4.97 -5.42 10.45
C ARG A 23 -4.48 -6.85 10.32
N ALA A 24 -5.35 -7.85 10.55
CA ALA A 24 -4.99 -9.26 10.41
C ALA A 24 -4.45 -9.59 9.01
N ILE A 25 -4.98 -8.95 7.96
CA ILE A 25 -4.50 -9.12 6.59
C ILE A 25 -3.10 -8.53 6.43
N PHE A 26 -2.86 -7.30 6.91
CA PHE A 26 -1.55 -6.65 6.79
C PHE A 26 -0.45 -7.36 7.60
N GLU A 27 -0.79 -7.83 8.80
CA GLU A 27 0.10 -8.66 9.62
C GLU A 27 0.46 -9.96 8.89
N SER A 28 -0.53 -10.64 8.29
CA SER A 28 -0.29 -11.88 7.52
C SER A 28 0.54 -11.66 6.25
N LEU A 29 0.46 -10.47 5.65
CA LEU A 29 1.24 -10.09 4.47
C LEU A 29 2.66 -9.58 4.81
N GLY A 30 2.98 -9.41 6.10
CA GLY A 30 4.26 -8.85 6.54
C GLY A 30 4.42 -7.34 6.27
N VAL A 31 3.31 -6.61 6.14
CA VAL A 31 3.35 -5.15 5.97
C VAL A 31 3.59 -4.50 7.32
N ALA A 32 4.75 -3.86 7.50
CA ALA A 32 5.12 -3.23 8.77
C ALA A 32 4.40 -1.89 8.98
N ASP A 33 4.43 -1.00 7.99
CA ASP A 33 4.04 0.40 8.14
C ASP A 33 2.97 0.79 7.12
N VAL A 34 1.72 0.96 7.59
CA VAL A 34 0.58 1.31 6.71
C VAL A 34 -0.50 2.07 7.45
N VAL A 35 -1.06 3.09 6.80
CA VAL A 35 -2.26 3.79 7.27
C VAL A 35 -3.42 3.51 6.33
N THR A 36 -4.54 3.10 6.90
CA THR A 36 -5.74 2.75 6.14
C THR A 36 -6.98 3.44 6.67
N LYS A 37 -7.93 3.68 5.78
CA LYS A 37 -9.26 4.16 6.14
C LYS A 37 -10.33 3.43 5.33
N SER A 38 -11.30 2.84 6.04
CA SER A 38 -12.53 2.36 5.41
C SER A 38 -13.51 3.51 5.22
N VAL A 39 -14.11 3.58 4.04
CA VAL A 39 -15.11 4.56 3.63
C VAL A 39 -16.34 3.80 3.11
N GLY A 40 -17.52 4.16 3.61
CA GLY A 40 -18.81 3.63 3.14
C GLY A 40 -19.41 2.50 3.98
N THR A 41 -18.63 1.54 4.48
CA THR A 41 -19.15 0.45 5.33
C THR A 41 -18.17 0.03 6.42
N SER A 42 -18.73 -0.40 7.56
CA SER A 42 -18.02 -0.98 8.70
C SER A 42 -18.21 -2.49 8.82
N ASN A 43 -18.97 -3.12 7.91
CA ASN A 43 -19.17 -4.57 7.92
C ASN A 43 -17.82 -5.29 7.64
N PRO A 44 -17.31 -6.15 8.55
CA PRO A 44 -16.04 -6.86 8.40
C PRO A 44 -15.89 -7.59 7.07
N TYR A 45 -16.95 -8.24 6.59
CA TYR A 45 -16.93 -9.00 5.34
C TYR A 45 -16.63 -8.11 4.13
N ASN A 46 -17.28 -6.95 4.07
CA ASN A 46 -17.08 -5.99 2.99
C ASN A 46 -15.74 -5.28 3.12
N MET A 47 -15.27 -5.03 4.35
CA MET A 47 -13.94 -4.46 4.59
C MET A 47 -12.84 -5.37 4.07
N ILE A 48 -12.90 -6.68 4.36
CA ILE A 48 -11.92 -7.65 3.87
C ILE A 48 -11.89 -7.66 2.34
N ARG A 49 -13.06 -7.77 1.70
CA ARG A 49 -13.18 -7.72 0.23
C ARG A 49 -12.61 -6.43 -0.36
N ALA A 50 -12.96 -5.28 0.23
CA ALA A 50 -12.48 -3.98 -0.22
C ALA A 50 -10.96 -3.82 -0.02
N THR A 51 -10.37 -4.38 1.04
CA THR A 51 -8.92 -4.39 1.25
C THR A 51 -8.21 -5.16 0.14
N PHE A 52 -8.71 -6.35 -0.22
CA PHE A 52 -8.13 -7.11 -1.34
C PHE A 52 -8.30 -6.39 -2.69
N GLU A 53 -9.45 -5.75 -2.94
CA GLU A 53 -9.63 -4.90 -4.13
C GLU A 53 -8.62 -3.74 -4.15
N ALA A 54 -8.43 -3.06 -3.02
CA ALA A 54 -7.48 -1.95 -2.89
C ALA A 54 -6.02 -2.36 -3.11
N LEU A 55 -5.63 -3.57 -2.70
CA LEU A 55 -4.30 -4.12 -2.94
C LEU A 55 -4.08 -4.51 -4.42
N LYS A 56 -5.11 -5.04 -5.09
CA LYS A 56 -5.03 -5.46 -6.50
C LYS A 56 -4.79 -4.30 -7.48
N VAL A 57 -5.25 -3.10 -7.13
CA VAL A 57 -5.08 -1.91 -7.98
C VAL A 57 -3.77 -1.17 -7.75
N GLN A 58 -2.92 -1.62 -6.82
CA GLN A 58 -1.61 -1.01 -6.59
C GLN A 58 -0.68 -1.28 -7.78
N ALA A 59 0.03 -0.24 -8.21
CA ALA A 59 0.96 -0.33 -9.32
C ALA A 59 2.40 -0.14 -8.82
N SER A 60 3.29 -1.03 -9.23
CA SER A 60 4.71 -0.86 -8.91
C SER A 60 5.32 0.25 -9.78
N PRO A 61 6.31 1.01 -9.25
CA PRO A 61 7.00 2.03 -10.05
C PRO A 61 7.56 1.47 -11.35
N ARG A 62 8.09 0.24 -11.35
CA ARG A 62 8.60 -0.42 -12.55
C ARG A 62 7.52 -0.64 -13.62
N GLN A 63 6.35 -1.15 -13.23
CA GLN A 63 5.24 -1.36 -14.17
C GLN A 63 4.77 -0.03 -14.78
N VAL A 64 4.69 1.02 -13.98
CA VAL A 64 4.31 2.36 -14.47
C VAL A 64 5.38 2.92 -15.41
N ALA A 65 6.67 2.63 -15.16
CA ALA A 65 7.80 3.14 -15.94
C ALA A 65 7.78 2.57 -17.35
N SER A 66 7.63 1.25 -17.42
CA SER A 66 7.52 0.51 -18.68
C SER A 66 6.31 0.93 -19.49
N LYS A 67 5.16 1.17 -18.85
CA LYS A 67 3.96 1.68 -19.54
C LYS A 67 4.13 3.10 -20.09
N ARG A 68 4.95 3.93 -19.45
CA ARG A 68 5.18 5.34 -19.80
C ARG A 68 6.44 5.57 -20.64
N GLY A 69 7.22 4.53 -20.93
CA GLY A 69 8.50 4.65 -21.65
C GLY A 69 9.56 5.48 -20.92
N LYS A 70 9.51 5.54 -19.58
CA LYS A 70 10.45 6.31 -18.74
C LYS A 70 11.33 5.39 -17.91
N LYS A 71 12.49 5.89 -17.48
CA LYS A 71 13.31 5.17 -16.49
C LYS A 71 12.65 5.23 -15.12
N VAL A 72 12.86 4.19 -14.30
CA VAL A 72 12.33 4.13 -12.93
C VAL A 72 12.88 5.27 -12.07
N SER A 73 14.16 5.62 -12.28
CA SER A 73 14.85 6.76 -11.67
C SER A 73 14.10 8.07 -11.83
N ASP A 74 13.51 8.29 -13.00
CA ASP A 74 12.87 9.57 -13.36
C ASP A 74 11.43 9.65 -12.83
N MET A 75 10.90 8.56 -12.28
CA MET A 75 9.54 8.50 -11.74
C MET A 75 9.48 8.39 -10.22
N VAL A 76 10.46 7.74 -9.60
CA VAL A 76 10.59 7.75 -8.15
C VAL A 76 11.36 9.02 -7.80
N GLY A 77 10.65 10.16 -7.77
CA GLY A 77 11.22 11.38 -7.19
C GLY A 77 11.74 11.06 -5.79
N ARG A 78 12.93 11.59 -5.42
CA ARG A 78 13.60 11.36 -4.11
C ARG A 78 12.56 11.45 -2.99
N ARG A 79 12.04 10.30 -2.55
CA ARG A 79 11.25 10.22 -1.33
C ARG A 79 12.26 10.25 -0.21
N ALA A 80 12.06 11.13 0.77
CA ALA A 80 12.90 11.27 1.95
C ALA A 80 12.86 10.04 2.89
N ASP A 81 12.15 8.98 2.50
CA ASP A 81 12.02 7.75 3.26
C ASP A 81 13.01 6.72 2.68
N GLY A 82 14.17 6.64 3.31
CA GLY A 82 15.37 5.91 2.85
C GLY A 82 15.21 4.40 2.74
N ALA A 83 14.74 3.93 1.58
CA ALA A 83 14.82 2.53 1.16
C ALA A 83 15.24 2.41 -0.32
N GLY A 84 16.20 3.23 -0.72
CA GLY A 84 16.75 3.22 -2.07
C GLY A 84 18.23 3.59 -2.07
N ASP A 85 19.07 2.73 -1.49
CA ASP A 85 20.49 2.54 -1.90
C ASP A 85 21.15 1.31 -1.26
N THR A 86 20.48 0.16 -1.30
CA THR A 86 21.15 -1.14 -1.17
C THR A 86 20.92 -1.96 -2.43
N ALA A 87 21.46 -1.46 -3.54
CA ALA A 87 21.81 -2.29 -4.69
C ALA A 87 23.33 -2.33 -4.75
N GLU A 88 23.89 -3.49 -4.42
CA GLU A 88 25.31 -3.83 -4.47
C GLU A 88 25.91 -3.57 -5.86
N ALA A 89 26.98 -2.76 -5.90
CA ALA A 89 28.25 -2.91 -6.64
C ALA A 89 29.01 -1.57 -6.66
#